data_AF-A0A4Q7UA36-F1
#
_entry.id   AF-A0A4Q7UA36-F1
#
_cell.length_a   1.000
_cell.length_b   1.000
_cell.length_c   1.000
_cell.angle_alpha   90.00
_cell.angle_beta   90.00
_cell.angle_gamma   90.00
#
_symmetry.space_group_name_H-M   'P 1'
#
loop_
_entity.id
_entity.type
_entity.pdbx_description
1 polymer ?
#
loop_
_entity_poly.entity_id
_entity_poly.type
_entity_poly.pdbx_seq_one_letter_code
_entity_poly.pdbx_strand_id
1 'polypeptide(L)'
;MRRRQHGPGHRGARLSVHARSIPVTAAGDGVEHEVTDEAISGGGHPSGRYQALCGELIAPAALTEPPGRPCPGCAVELTPLPELISADSHAQRRALAPWLHNLTARTNRLAIREAVIGGVAA
;
A
#
# COMPACT_ATOMS: atom_id res chain seq x y z
N MET A 1 11.65 32.71 37.69
CA MET A 1 10.37 32.38 37.00
C MET A 1 10.69 31.89 35.59
N ARG A 2 10.44 30.60 35.31
CA ARG A 2 10.94 29.88 34.12
C ARG A 2 9.93 29.98 32.96
N ARG A 3 10.40 30.40 31.79
CA ARG A 3 9.65 30.45 30.53
C ARG A 3 9.26 29.03 30.11
N ARG A 4 7.96 28.77 29.91
CA ARG A 4 7.43 27.54 29.31
C ARG A 4 7.71 27.59 27.81
N GLN A 5 8.60 26.74 27.32
CA GLN A 5 8.85 26.55 25.90
C GLN A 5 7.68 25.72 25.32
N HIS A 6 7.00 26.28 24.32
CA HIS A 6 6.11 25.55 23.44
C HIS A 6 6.96 24.59 22.61
N GLY A 7 6.74 23.28 22.75
CA GLY A 7 7.33 22.27 21.88
C GLY A 7 6.75 22.38 20.47
N PRO A 8 7.54 22.13 19.41
CA PRO A 8 7.05 22.20 18.05
C PRO A 8 6.07 21.04 17.80
N GLY A 9 4.82 21.40 17.51
CA GLY A 9 3.80 20.47 17.05
C GLY A 9 4.26 19.75 15.79
N HIS A 10 4.05 18.44 15.80
CA HIS A 10 4.44 17.46 14.79
C HIS A 10 3.64 17.70 13.49
N ARG A 11 4.02 18.73 12.74
CA ARG A 11 3.55 18.97 11.38
C ARG A 11 4.65 18.56 10.42
N GLY A 12 4.39 17.48 9.68
CA GLY A 12 5.11 17.17 8.43
C GLY A 12 6.27 16.21 8.57
N ALA A 13 6.01 14.96 8.96
CA ALA A 13 6.91 13.87 8.61
C ALA A 13 6.33 13.16 7.37
N ARG A 14 6.59 13.72 6.17
CA ARG A 14 6.51 12.94 4.93
C ARG A 14 7.69 11.97 4.96
N LEU A 15 7.54 10.88 5.71
CA LEU A 15 8.54 9.82 5.74
C LEU A 15 8.45 9.06 4.44
N SER A 16 9.23 9.47 3.44
CA SER A 16 9.73 8.56 2.42
C SER A 16 10.80 7.68 3.05
N VAL A 17 10.36 6.79 3.94
CA VAL A 17 11.15 5.65 4.42
C VAL A 17 10.50 4.48 3.70
N HIS A 18 11.21 3.87 2.75
CA HIS A 18 10.82 2.56 2.25
C HIS A 18 10.92 1.60 3.43
N ALA A 19 9.88 1.53 4.26
CA ALA A 19 9.76 0.49 5.27
C ALA A 19 9.95 -0.84 4.53
N ARG A 20 10.89 -1.65 5.00
CA ARG A 20 11.10 -2.97 4.40
C ARG A 20 9.79 -3.72 4.47
N SER A 21 9.41 -4.33 3.36
CA SER A 21 8.18 -5.10 3.25
C SER A 21 8.49 -6.48 2.69
N ILE A 22 7.61 -7.41 3.01
CA ILE A 22 7.59 -8.74 2.43
C ILE A 22 6.25 -8.98 1.71
N PRO A 23 6.26 -9.73 0.60
CA PRO A 23 5.04 -10.16 -0.05
C PRO A 23 4.31 -11.21 0.81
N VAL A 24 3.00 -11.05 0.94
CA VAL A 24 2.09 -11.98 1.62
C VAL A 24 0.86 -12.20 0.75
N THR A 25 0.63 -13.44 0.33
CA THR A 25 -0.57 -13.80 -0.45
C THR A 25 -1.78 -13.88 0.47
N ALA A 26 -2.88 -13.20 0.08
CA ALA A 26 -4.13 -13.20 0.82
C ALA A 26 -4.99 -14.42 0.47
N ALA A 27 -5.52 -15.08 1.50
CA ALA A 27 -6.31 -16.31 1.36
C ALA A 27 -7.65 -16.12 0.60
N GLY A 28 -8.18 -14.90 0.57
CA GLY A 28 -9.52 -14.64 0.02
C GLY A 28 -9.57 -14.39 -1.48
N ASP A 29 -8.51 -13.83 -2.07
CA ASP A 29 -8.49 -13.35 -3.46
C ASP A 29 -7.23 -13.74 -4.25
N GLY A 30 -6.31 -14.47 -3.62
CA GLY A 30 -5.04 -14.89 -4.22
C GLY A 30 -4.20 -13.71 -4.68
N VAL A 31 -4.36 -12.54 -4.06
CA VAL A 31 -3.56 -11.35 -4.33
C VAL A 31 -2.42 -11.29 -3.35
N GLU A 32 -1.23 -10.99 -3.86
CA GLU A 32 -0.04 -10.78 -3.07
C GLU A 32 0.06 -9.31 -2.65
N HIS A 33 0.09 -9.08 -1.35
CA HIS A 33 0.13 -7.78 -0.73
C HIS A 33 1.46 -7.57 0.00
N GLU A 34 1.97 -6.36 -0.07
CA GLU A 34 3.17 -5.97 0.67
C GLU A 34 2.80 -5.63 2.11
N VAL A 35 3.46 -6.30 3.05
CA VAL A 35 3.30 -6.09 4.49
C VAL A 35 4.65 -5.67 5.06
N THR A 36 4.68 -4.56 5.80
CA THR A 36 5.91 -4.06 6.42
C THR A 36 6.46 -5.02 7.46
N ASP A 37 7.79 -5.09 7.61
CA ASP A 37 8.48 -5.90 8.63
C ASP A 37 7.93 -5.61 10.04
N GLU A 38 7.58 -4.35 10.33
CA GLU A 38 7.02 -3.93 11.61
C GLU A 38 5.63 -4.52 11.86
N ALA A 39 4.79 -4.61 10.81
CA ALA A 39 3.45 -5.18 10.92
C ALA A 39 3.50 -6.70 11.14
N ILE A 40 4.49 -7.38 10.55
CA ILE A 40 4.74 -8.81 10.79
C ILE A 40 5.27 -9.00 12.22
N SER A 41 6.30 -8.25 12.60
CA SER A 41 6.99 -8.38 13.90
C SER A 41 6.11 -7.99 15.08
N GLY A 42 5.15 -7.08 14.87
CA GLY A 42 4.14 -6.70 15.85
C GLY A 42 3.11 -7.80 16.14
N GLY A 43 3.20 -8.96 15.49
CA GLY A 43 2.29 -10.10 15.69
C GLY A 43 0.95 -9.97 14.95
N GLY A 44 0.81 -8.95 14.08
CA GLY A 44 -0.43 -8.67 13.36
C GLY A 44 -1.60 -8.24 14.25
N HIS A 45 -2.78 -8.15 13.65
CA HIS A 45 -4.05 -7.97 14.36
C HIS A 45 -4.37 -9.26 15.16
N PRO A 46 -5.04 -9.19 16.33
CA PRO A 46 -5.37 -10.36 17.17
C PRO A 46 -6.09 -11.50 16.45
N SER A 47 -6.70 -11.22 15.29
CA SER A 47 -7.36 -12.19 14.41
C SER A 47 -6.40 -12.92 13.45
N GLY A 48 -5.08 -12.80 13.60
CA GLY A 48 -4.10 -13.36 12.66
C GLY A 48 -4.11 -12.69 11.28
N ARG A 49 -4.45 -11.39 11.23
CA ARG A 49 -4.52 -10.61 9.98
C ARG A 49 -3.46 -9.53 9.96
N TYR A 50 -2.98 -9.16 8.78
CA TYR A 50 -1.95 -8.15 8.59
C TYR A 50 -2.47 -6.97 7.80
N GLN A 51 -2.09 -5.76 8.21
CA GLN A 51 -2.36 -4.56 7.43
C GLN A 51 -1.31 -4.42 6.33
N ALA A 52 -1.74 -4.47 5.08
CA ALA A 52 -0.89 -4.27 3.92
C ALA A 52 -0.61 -2.78 3.66
N LEU A 53 0.43 -2.47 2.88
CA LEU A 53 0.77 -1.10 2.45
C LEU A 53 -0.40 -0.38 1.78
N CYS A 54 -1.22 -1.09 1.01
CA CYS A 54 -2.41 -0.51 0.37
C CYS A 54 -3.57 -0.20 1.34
N GLY A 55 -3.41 -0.52 2.63
CA GLY A 55 -4.40 -0.34 3.70
C GLY A 55 -5.35 -1.52 3.92
N GLU A 56 -5.27 -2.56 3.10
CA GLU A 56 -6.13 -3.75 3.19
C GLU A 56 -5.72 -4.63 4.39
N LEU A 57 -6.70 -5.11 5.17
CA LEU A 57 -6.47 -6.08 6.24
C LEU A 57 -6.62 -7.51 5.71
N ILE A 58 -5.51 -8.21 5.50
CA ILE A 58 -5.49 -9.52 4.84
C ILE A 58 -5.31 -10.66 5.84
N ALA A 59 -5.92 -11.81 5.56
CA ALA A 59 -5.53 -13.07 6.17
C ALA A 59 -4.51 -13.76 5.25
N PRO A 60 -3.36 -14.22 5.76
CA PRO A 60 -2.38 -14.90 4.93
C PRO A 60 -2.94 -16.24 4.42
N ALA A 61 -2.66 -16.56 3.16
CA ALA A 61 -2.88 -17.89 2.61
C ALA A 61 -1.96 -18.92 3.28
N ALA A 62 -2.26 -20.20 3.11
CA ALA A 62 -1.36 -21.26 3.56
C ALA A 62 -0.02 -21.15 2.84
N LEU A 63 1.10 -21.45 3.53
CA LEU A 63 2.44 -21.40 2.94
C LEU A 63 2.66 -22.39 1.79
N THR A 64 1.77 -23.37 1.65
CA THR A 64 1.75 -24.33 0.54
C THR A 64 1.02 -23.82 -0.69
N GLU A 65 0.28 -22.71 -0.58
CA GLU A 65 -0.35 -22.08 -1.74
C GLU A 65 0.71 -21.39 -2.61
N PRO A 66 0.51 -21.40 -3.94
CA PRO A 66 1.38 -20.65 -4.83
C PRO A 66 1.30 -19.14 -4.56
N PRO A 67 2.36 -18.37 -4.85
CA PRO A 67 2.31 -16.92 -4.79
C PRO A 67 1.19 -16.34 -5.66
N GLY A 68 0.52 -15.33 -5.10
CA GLY A 68 -0.55 -14.61 -5.76
C GLY A 68 -0.08 -13.60 -6.81
N ARG A 69 -1.04 -12.97 -7.49
CA ARG A 69 -0.74 -11.82 -8.37
C ARG A 69 -0.42 -10.57 -7.53
N PRO A 70 0.55 -9.72 -7.89
CA PRO A 70 0.86 -8.52 -7.13
C PRO A 70 -0.35 -7.58 -6.98
N CYS A 71 -0.54 -7.01 -5.80
CA CYS A 71 -1.58 -6.03 -5.53
C CYS A 71 -1.22 -4.70 -6.21
N PRO A 72 -2.08 -4.17 -7.11
CA PRO A 72 -1.82 -2.88 -7.76
C PRO A 72 -1.72 -1.74 -6.74
N GLY A 73 -2.47 -1.81 -5.64
CA GLY A 73 -2.40 -0.81 -4.58
C GLY A 73 -1.03 -0.78 -3.89
N CYS A 74 -0.48 -1.95 -3.54
CA CYS A 74 0.85 -2.05 -2.95
C CYS A 74 1.94 -1.63 -3.96
N ALA A 75 1.78 -2.00 -5.23
CA ALA A 75 2.71 -1.60 -6.28
C ALA A 75 2.80 -0.08 -6.48
N VAL A 76 1.68 0.65 -6.31
CA VAL A 76 1.69 2.13 -6.29
C VAL A 76 2.56 2.67 -5.16
N GLU A 77 2.40 2.14 -3.95
CA GLU A 77 3.13 2.63 -2.76
C GLU A 77 4.63 2.29 -2.83
N LEU A 78 4.99 1.16 -3.45
CA LEU A 78 6.38 0.76 -3.64
C LEU A 78 7.08 1.50 -4.78
N THR A 79 6.33 1.98 -5.78
CA THR A 79 6.93 2.69 -6.90
C THR A 79 7.35 4.08 -6.42
N PRO A 80 8.65 4.40 -6.35
CA PRO A 80 9.07 5.74 -5.97
C PRO A 80 8.49 6.73 -6.97
N LEU A 81 7.83 7.79 -6.47
CA LEU A 81 7.39 8.87 -7.33
C LEU A 81 8.65 9.44 -8.01
N PRO A 82 8.75 9.41 -9.35
CA PRO A 82 9.95 9.93 -10.00
C PRO A 82 10.09 11.39 -9.61
N GLU A 83 11.30 11.83 -9.29
CA GLU A 83 11.59 13.22 -9.07
C GLU A 83 11.23 13.97 -10.36
N LEU A 84 10.11 14.70 -10.35
CA LEU A 84 9.45 15.25 -11.55
C LEU A 84 10.22 16.42 -12.19
N ILE A 85 11.54 16.50 -11.96
CA ILE A 85 12.43 17.60 -12.35
C ILE A 85 13.33 17.17 -13.53
N SER A 86 12.83 16.33 -14.44
CA SER A 86 13.54 15.99 -15.68
C SER A 86 13.03 16.83 -16.84
N ALA A 87 13.94 17.40 -17.65
CA ALA A 87 13.61 18.09 -18.89
C ALA A 87 13.16 17.13 -20.02
N ASP A 88 13.35 15.81 -19.86
CA ASP A 88 12.95 14.80 -20.86
C ASP A 88 11.57 14.20 -20.53
N SER A 89 10.54 14.72 -21.21
CA SER A 89 9.16 14.26 -21.08
C SER A 89 8.94 12.81 -21.53
N HIS A 90 9.80 12.23 -22.38
CA HIS A 90 9.72 10.82 -22.76
C HIS A 90 10.28 9.90 -21.68
N ALA A 91 11.42 10.27 -21.09
CA ALA A 91 11.94 9.58 -19.91
C ALA A 91 10.94 9.65 -18.75
N GLN A 92 10.34 10.82 -18.50
CA GLN A 92 9.34 11.00 -17.45
C GLN A 92 8.07 10.15 -17.69
N ARG A 93 7.56 10.11 -18.92
CA ARG A 93 6.40 9.26 -19.26
C ARG A 93 6.69 7.78 -19.05
N ARG A 94 7.89 7.31 -19.44
CA ARG A 94 8.29 5.92 -19.20
C ARG A 94 8.42 5.60 -17.71
N ALA A 95 8.99 6.52 -16.93
CA ALA A 95 9.13 6.36 -15.48
C ALA A 95 7.77 6.33 -14.76
N LEU A 96 6.80 7.14 -15.20
CA LEU A 96 5.45 7.21 -14.61
C LEU A 96 4.51 6.09 -15.07
N ALA A 97 4.79 5.43 -16.21
CA ALA A 97 3.86 4.46 -16.80
C ALA A 97 3.46 3.32 -15.85
N PRO A 98 4.38 2.65 -15.12
CA PRO A 98 4.01 1.61 -14.16
C PRO A 98 3.15 2.13 -13.01
N TRP A 99 3.47 3.33 -12.50
CA TRP A 99 2.68 3.98 -11.44
C TRP A 99 1.26 4.29 -11.91
N LEU A 100 1.10 4.87 -13.10
CA LEU A 100 -0.20 5.17 -13.70
C LEU A 100 -1.03 3.91 -13.96
N HIS A 101 -0.39 2.85 -14.46
CA HIS A 101 -1.06 1.57 -14.68
C HIS A 101 -1.61 0.99 -13.37
N ASN A 102 -0.78 0.94 -12.33
CA ASN A 102 -1.18 0.41 -11.02
C ASN A 102 -2.22 1.31 -10.32
N LEU A 103 -2.13 2.63 -10.47
CA LEU A 103 -3.12 3.57 -9.96
C LEU A 103 -4.48 3.34 -10.63
N THR A 104 -4.52 3.17 -11.94
CA THR A 104 -5.75 2.89 -12.69
C THR A 104 -6.36 1.55 -12.26
N ALA A 105 -5.54 0.52 -12.07
CA ALA A 105 -6.02 -0.78 -11.57
C ALA A 105 -6.56 -0.68 -10.13
N ARG A 106 -5.91 0.11 -9.26
CA ARG A 106 -6.37 0.38 -7.89
C ARG A 106 -7.71 1.11 -7.88
N THR A 107 -7.87 2.19 -8.66
CA THR A 107 -9.11 2.96 -8.72
C THR A 107 -10.27 2.11 -9.24
N ASN A 108 -10.04 1.29 -10.26
CA ASN A 108 -11.04 0.35 -10.77
C ASN A 108 -11.45 -0.69 -9.71
N ARG A 109 -10.49 -1.25 -8.96
CA ARG A 109 -10.79 -2.20 -7.86
C ARG A 109 -11.64 -1.54 -6.77
N LEU A 110 -11.35 -0.30 -6.40
CA LEU A 110 -12.14 0.43 -5.40
C LEU A 110 -13.57 0.71 -5.89
N ALA A 111 -13.72 1.18 -7.13
CA ALA A 111 -15.03 1.42 -7.74
C ALA A 111 -15.88 0.14 -7.80
N ILE A 112 -15.30 -1.01 -8.17
CA ILE A 112 -16.00 -2.30 -8.17
C ILE A 112 -16.43 -2.68 -6.75
N ARG A 113 -15.57 -2.50 -5.74
CA ARG A 113 -15.91 -2.82 -4.34
C ARG A 113 -17.06 -1.95 -3.83
N GLU A 114 -17.03 -0.65 -4.11
CA GLU A 114 -18.12 0.25 -3.75
C GLU A 114 -19.43 -0.17 -4.42
N ALA A 115 -19.39 -0.56 -5.70
CA ALA A 115 -20.57 -1.06 -6.41
C ALA A 115 -21.11 -2.38 -5.81
N VAL A 116 -20.23 -3.31 -5.41
CA VAL A 116 -20.63 -4.54 -4.73
C VAL A 116 -21.26 -4.24 -3.37
N ILE A 117 -20.66 -3.36 -2.56
CA ILE A 117 -21.21 -2.98 -1.25
C ILE A 117 -22.56 -2.26 -1.41
N GLY A 118 -22.70 -1.37 -2.41
CA GLY A 118 -23.94 -0.67 -2.71
C GLY A 118 -25.04 -1.56 -3.30
N GLY A 119 -24.67 -2.63 -4.02
CA GLY A 119 -25.61 -3.58 -4.64
C GLY A 119 -26.15 -4.65 -3.70
N VAL A 120 -25.51 -4.89 -2.55
CA VAL A 120 -26.00 -5.83 -1.51
C VAL A 120 -27.08 -5.20 -0.63
N ALA A 121 -27.45 -3.94 -0.87
CA ALA A 121 -28.49 -3.20 -0.14
C ALA A 121 -29.85 -3.09 -0.88
N ALA A 122 -30.11 -3.91 -1.91
CA ALA A 122 -31.37 -3.92 -2.68
C ALA A 122 -32.17 -5.21 -2.48
#